data_AF-A0A0K2UU22-F1
#
_entry.id   AF-A0A0K2UU22-F1
#
_cell.length_a   1.000
_cell.length_b   1.000
_cell.length_c   1.000
_cell.angle_alpha   90.00
_cell.angle_beta   90.00
_cell.angle_gamma   90.00
#
_symmetry.space_group_name_H-M   'P 1'
#
loop_
_entity.id
_entity.type
_entity.pdbx_description
1 polymer ?
#
loop_
_entity_poly.entity_id
_entity_poly.type
_entity_poly.pdbx_seq_one_letter_code
_entity_poly.pdbx_strand_id
1 'polypeptide(L)' 'MTPVLPTIFPESCLLIFLGTMIGLLLLYASKTVPTLLTPDIFFLFMLPPIIFDAGYFMPNRLFFDHLGTILLMAVVGTIF' A
#
# COMPACT_ATOMS: atom_id res chain seq x y z
N MET A 1 1.63 10.76 26.86
CA MET A 1 1.03 11.85 26.06
C MET A 1 1.12 11.43 24.60
N THR A 2 0.16 10.65 24.12
CA THR A 2 0.13 10.20 22.73
C THR A 2 -0.45 11.34 21.87
N PRO A 3 0.21 11.75 20.77
CA PRO A 3 -0.29 12.83 19.93
C PRO A 3 -1.65 12.45 19.31
N VAL A 4 -2.60 13.38 19.33
CA VAL A 4 -4.00 13.25 18.86
C VAL A 4 -4.16 13.39 17.33
N LEU A 5 -3.06 13.48 16.59
CA LEU A 5 -3.05 13.64 15.13
C LEU A 5 -3.40 12.38 14.31
N PRO A 6 -3.00 11.13 14.67
CA PRO A 6 -3.26 9.94 13.86
C PRO A 6 -4.69 9.40 13.98
N THR A 7 -5.53 9.95 14.88
CA THR A 7 -6.95 9.55 14.99
C THR A 7 -7.87 10.29 14.01
N ILE A 8 -7.44 11.44 13.49
CA ILE A 8 -8.19 12.23 12.50
C ILE A 8 -7.70 11.93 11.07
N PHE A 9 -6.40 11.72 10.88
CA PHE A 9 -5.81 11.42 9.58
C PHE A 9 -5.11 10.06 9.57
N PRO A 10 -5.47 9.13 8.67
CA PRO A 10 -4.76 7.88 8.54
C PRO A 10 -3.34 8.12 8.06
N GLU A 11 -2.39 7.36 8.60
CA GLU A 11 -0.95 7.50 8.32
C GLU A 11 -0.65 7.41 6.81
N SER A 12 -1.37 6.55 6.08
CA SER A 12 -1.26 6.41 4.63
C SER A 12 -1.62 7.69 3.87
N CYS A 13 -2.61 8.45 4.34
CA CYS A 13 -3.02 9.71 3.69
C CYS A 13 -1.92 10.77 3.84
N LEU A 14 -1.29 10.83 5.02
CA LEU A 14 -0.19 11.74 5.29
C LEU A 14 1.04 11.39 4.43
N LEU A 15 1.36 10.10 4.29
CA LEU A 15 2.44 9.62 3.43
C LEU A 15 2.21 9.93 1.95
N ILE A 16 0.98 9.74 1.45
CA ILE A 16 0.61 10.09 0.07
C ILE A 16 0.75 11.60 -0.16
N PHE A 17 0.23 12.42 0.75
CA PHE A 17 0.30 13.87 0.64
C PHE A 17 1.75 14.37 0.64
N LEU A 18 2.57 13.87 1.57
CA LEU A 18 3.99 14.19 1.66
C LEU A 18 4.75 13.78 0.39
N GLY A 19 4.52 12.56 -0.09
CA GLY A 19 5.14 12.06 -1.33
C GLY A 19 4.76 12.88 -2.55
N THR A 20 3.50 13.32 -2.64
CA THR A 20 3.00 14.16 -3.74
C THR A 20 3.59 15.57 -3.68
N MET A 21 3.68 16.17 -2.49
CA MET A 21 4.32 17.48 -2.30
C MET A 21 5.80 17.48 -2.68
N ILE A 22 6.56 16.48 -2.21
CA ILE A 22 7.98 16.33 -2.54
C ILE A 22 8.15 16.06 -4.05
N GLY A 23 7.30 15.21 -4.63
CA GLY A 23 7.29 14.92 -6.06
C GLY A 23 7.06 16.18 -6.91
N LEU A 24 6.04 16.98 -6.59
CA LEU A 24 5.76 18.25 -7.28
C LEU A 24 6.91 19.26 -7.17
N LEU A 25 7.54 19.35 -6.00
CA LEU A 25 8.68 20.24 -5.79
C LEU A 25 9.89 19.82 -6.64
N LEU A 26 10.15 18.51 -6.75
CA LEU A 26 11.18 17.95 -7.62
C LEU A 26 10.89 18.18 -9.10
N LEU A 27 9.63 18.08 -9.54
CA LEU A 27 9.24 18.40 -10.92
C LEU A 27 9.50 19.87 -11.28
N TYR A 28 9.25 20.78 -10.33
CA TYR A 28 9.51 22.19 -10.53
C TYR A 28 11.02 22.52 -10.54
N ALA A 29 11.82 21.79 -9.75
CA ALA A 29 13.25 22.02 -9.62
C ALA A 29 14.13 21.30 -10.66
N SER A 30 13.71 20.15 -11.20
CA SER A 30 14.47 19.34 -12.16
C SER A 30 13.69 19.07 -13.43
N LYS A 31 14.30 19.35 -14.61
CA LYS A 31 13.70 19.09 -15.94
C LYS A 31 13.65 17.60 -16.32
N THR A 32 14.32 16.72 -15.58
CA THR A 32 14.39 15.29 -15.84
C THR A 32 13.89 14.53 -14.62
N VAL A 33 12.72 13.92 -14.77
CA VAL A 33 12.15 13.06 -13.74
C VAL A 33 12.81 11.70 -13.88
N PRO A 34 13.57 11.20 -12.89
CA PRO A 34 13.99 9.82 -12.91
C PRO A 34 12.72 8.96 -12.86
N THR A 35 12.44 8.25 -13.95
CA THR A 35 11.31 7.31 -14.04
C THR A 35 11.67 6.09 -13.19
N LEU A 36 11.59 6.24 -11.86
CA LEU A 36 11.97 5.22 -10.88
C LEU A 36 10.96 4.08 -10.80
N LEU A 37 9.70 4.34 -11.18
CA LEU A 37 8.61 3.38 -11.06
C LEU A 37 8.26 2.76 -12.42
N THR A 38 9.18 1.97 -12.94
CA THR A 38 8.88 1.04 -14.03
C THR A 38 8.08 -0.14 -13.46
N PRO A 39 7.07 -0.67 -14.17
CA PRO A 39 6.29 -1.82 -13.72
C PRO A 39 7.16 -2.98 -13.22
N ASP A 40 8.27 -3.28 -13.90
CA ASP A 40 9.18 -4.35 -13.52
C ASP A 40 9.76 -4.15 -12.10
N ILE A 41 10.21 -2.95 -11.77
CA ILE A 41 10.75 -2.64 -10.45
C ILE A 41 9.67 -2.73 -9.38
N PHE A 42 8.46 -2.26 -9.69
CA PHE A 42 7.33 -2.37 -8.77
C PHE A 42 6.99 -3.83 -8.47
N PHE A 43 6.80 -4.66 -9.50
CA PHE A 43 6.39 -6.07 -9.33
C PHE A 43 7.50 -6.95 -8.75
N LEU A 44 8.76 -6.73 -9.13
CA LEU A 44 9.89 -7.57 -8.68
C LEU A 44 10.41 -7.17 -7.30
N PHE A 45 10.32 -5.89 -6.90
CA PHE A 45 10.97 -5.41 -5.68
C PHE A 45 10.04 -4.76 -4.65
N MET A 46 9.02 -3.99 -5.06
CA MET A 46 8.11 -3.33 -4.11
C MET A 46 6.95 -4.23 -3.70
N LEU A 47 6.35 -4.95 -4.64
CA LEU A 47 5.18 -5.77 -4.39
C LEU A 47 5.48 -6.95 -3.44
N PRO A 48 6.61 -7.69 -3.54
CA PRO A 48 6.91 -8.79 -2.62
C PRO A 48 6.95 -8.39 -1.13
N PRO A 49 7.66 -7.32 -0.71
CA PRO A 49 7.65 -6.91 0.69
C PRO A 49 6.28 -6.37 1.13
N ILE A 50 5.51 -5.70 0.26
CA ILE A 50 4.15 -5.22 0.61
C ILE A 50 3.22 -6.38 0.91
N ILE A 51 3.20 -7.41 0.06
CA ILE A 51 2.35 -8.60 0.27
C ILE A 51 2.85 -9.41 1.46
N PHE A 52 4.18 -9.50 1.66
CA PHE A 52 4.75 -10.17 2.82
C PHE A 52 4.35 -9.50 4.13
N ASP A 53 4.43 -8.17 4.21
CA ASP A 53 4.03 -7.40 5.39
C ASP A 53 2.54 -7.58 5.70
N ALA A 54 1.68 -7.44 4.68
CA ALA A 54 0.24 -7.66 4.80
C ALA A 54 -0.11 -9.09 5.23
N GLY A 55 0.60 -10.10 4.69
CA GLY A 55 0.43 -11.50 5.06
C GLY A 55 0.96 -11.82 6.46
N TYR A 56 2.05 -11.19 6.89
CA TYR A 56 2.65 -11.39 8.21
C TYR A 56 1.76 -10.87 9.34
N PHE A 57 1.09 -9.73 9.13
CA PHE A 57 0.12 -9.18 10.09
C PHE A 57 -1.25 -9.88 10.06
N MET A 58 -1.46 -10.87 9.18
CA MET A 58 -2.72 -11.59 9.07
C MET A 58 -2.86 -12.67 10.16
N PRO A 59 -3.98 -12.69 10.92
CA PRO A 59 -4.19 -13.72 11.94
C PRO A 59 -4.55 -15.07 11.31
N ASN A 60 -3.61 -16.02 11.33
CA ASN A 60 -3.76 -17.34 10.69
C ASN A 60 -5.04 -18.08 11.10
N ARG A 61 -5.38 -18.12 12.39
CA ARG A 61 -6.56 -18.89 12.87
C ARG A 61 -7.88 -18.37 12.30
N LEU A 62 -8.11 -17.05 12.38
CA LEU A 62 -9.33 -16.42 11.87
C LEU A 62 -9.43 -16.52 10.34
N PHE A 63 -8.29 -16.48 9.65
CA PHE A 63 -8.24 -16.70 8.21
C PHE A 63 -8.72 -18.10 7.83
N PHE A 64 -8.19 -19.14 8.48
CA PHE A 64 -8.57 -20.52 8.17
C PHE A 64 -10.00 -20.85 8.61
N ASP A 65 -10.48 -20.26 9.71
CA ASP A 65 -11.87 -20.42 10.19
C ASP A 65 -12.91 -19.84 9.19
N HIS A 66 -12.53 -18.82 8.41
CA HIS A 66 -13.41 -18.14 7.45
C HIS A 66 -12.98 -18.27 5.98
N LEU A 67 -12.15 -19.27 5.68
CA LEU A 67 -11.51 -19.42 4.37
C LEU A 67 -12.50 -19.51 3.19
N GLY A 68 -13.67 -20.13 3.41
CA GLY A 68 -14.72 -20.22 2.38
C GLY A 68 -15.29 -18.86 1.98
N THR A 69 -15.62 -18.00 2.95
CA THR A 69 -16.13 -16.64 2.69
C THR A 69 -15.05 -15.78 2.03
N ILE A 70 -13.80 -15.92 2.48
CA ILE A 70 -12.66 -15.19 1.91
C ILE A 70 -12.46 -15.58 0.44
N LEU A 71 -12.46 -16.87 0.11
CA LEU A 71 -12.34 -17.34 -1.28
C LEU A 71 -13.50 -16.89 -2.16
N LEU A 72 -14.74 -16.90 -1.63
CA LEU A 72 -15.90 -16.41 -2.35
C LEU A 72 -15.75 -14.91 -2.67
N MET A 73 -15.38 -14.08 -1.70
CA MET A 73 -15.14 -12.65 -1.92
C MET A 73 -13.93 -12.40 -2.83
N ALA A 74 -12.86 -13.18 -2.70
CA ALA A 74 -11.63 -13.00 -3.44
C ALA A 74 -11.73 -13.46 -4.91
N VAL A 75 -12.47 -14.52 -5.20
CA VAL A 75 -12.57 -15.08 -6.56
C VAL A 75 -13.86 -14.63 -7.23
N VAL A 76 -15.01 -14.92 -6.64
CA VAL A 76 -16.31 -14.56 -7.24
C VAL A 76 -16.51 -13.05 -7.19
N GLY A 77 -16.15 -12.39 -6.09
CA GLY A 77 -16.29 -10.94 -5.95
C GLY A 77 -15.30 -10.09 -6.77
N THR A 78 -14.26 -10.69 -7.38
CA THR A 78 -13.30 -9.96 -8.24
C THR A 78 -13.42 -10.29 -9.72
N ILE A 79 -13.92 -11.49 -10.07
CA ILE A 79 -14.15 -11.89 -11.46
C ILE A 79 -15.40 -11.22 -12.04
N PHE A 80 -16.41 -10.94 -11.21
CA PHE A 80 -17.66 -10.26 -11.59
C PHE A 80 -17.66 -8.81 -11.12
#